data_AF-A0A7C5S934-F1
#
_entry.id   AF-A0A7C5S934-F1
#
_cell.length_a   1.000
_cell.length_b   1.000
_cell.length_c   1.000
_cell.angle_alpha   90.00
_cell.angle_beta   90.00
_cell.angle_gamma   90.00
#
_symmetry.space_group_name_H-M   'P 1'
#
loop_
_entity.id
_entity.type
_entity.pdbx_description
1 polymer ?
#
loop_
_entity_poly.entity_id
_entity_poly.type
_entity_poly.pdbx_seq_one_letter_code
_entity_poly.pdbx_strand_id
1 'polypeptide(L)'
;MKEVIEDAVDEVIQEFNDLEFVKKWYEHHDKWTAFWDEADKIQSVLFLLEKFKIFSLEKMMPLLERVKEVFARDDLLEAAPKEYSHLDNRIRYIVYGHTHEPLQVPLRVVEGPVPKEQVYLNTGTWRKRYRKSKEGLGFIGWKTLHYTVFYRKEERDTDFPAFETWTGTLKTV
;
A
#
# COMPACT_ATOMS: atom_id res chain seq x y z
N MET A 1 3.40 -26.57 16.43
CA MET A 1 3.66 -25.43 15.52
C MET A 1 2.44 -25.11 14.68
N LYS A 2 1.85 -26.09 13.98
CA LYS A 2 0.59 -25.90 13.24
C LYS A 2 -0.55 -25.41 14.13
N GLU A 3 -0.81 -26.11 15.25
CA GLU A 3 -1.83 -25.71 16.25
C GLU A 3 -1.59 -24.31 16.80
N VAL A 4 -0.35 -23.98 17.18
CA VAL A 4 0.01 -22.64 17.69
C VAL A 4 -0.27 -21.52 16.67
N ILE A 5 -0.08 -21.78 15.38
CA ILE A 5 -0.37 -20.79 14.33
C ILE A 5 -1.89 -20.67 14.14
N GLU A 6 -2.62 -21.79 14.19
CA GLU A 6 -4.09 -21.79 14.09
C GLU A 6 -4.72 -21.03 15.26
N ASP A 7 -4.25 -21.27 16.49
CA ASP A 7 -4.71 -20.57 17.69
C ASP A 7 -4.43 -19.07 17.59
N ALA A 8 -3.24 -18.68 17.11
CA ALA A 8 -2.88 -17.27 16.92
C ALA A 8 -3.72 -16.60 15.81
N VAL A 9 -4.08 -17.32 14.75
CA VAL A 9 -4.96 -16.80 13.69
C VAL A 9 -6.37 -16.60 14.23
N ASP A 10 -6.91 -17.56 14.98
CA ASP A 10 -8.23 -17.44 15.60
C ASP A 10 -8.29 -16.25 16.56
N GLU A 11 -7.30 -16.11 17.45
CA GLU A 11 -7.19 -15.00 18.40
C GLU A 11 -7.19 -13.65 17.67
N VAL A 12 -6.36 -13.50 16.64
CA VAL A 12 -6.28 -12.25 15.85
C VAL A 12 -7.60 -11.96 15.11
N ILE A 13 -8.27 -12.96 14.55
CA ILE A 13 -9.57 -12.78 13.89
C ILE A 13 -10.63 -12.33 14.91
N GLN A 14 -10.60 -12.93 16.09
CA GLN A 14 -11.55 -12.61 17.17
C GLN A 14 -11.33 -11.18 17.68
N GLU A 15 -10.09 -10.82 18.01
CA GLU A 15 -9.70 -9.46 18.41
C GLU A 15 -10.07 -8.43 17.34
N PHE A 16 -9.77 -8.72 16.06
CA PHE A 16 -10.10 -7.83 14.95
C PHE A 16 -11.61 -7.56 14.86
N ASN A 17 -12.44 -8.61 14.92
CA ASN A 17 -13.89 -8.47 14.89
C ASN A 17 -14.45 -7.78 16.14
N ASP A 18 -13.75 -7.83 17.27
CA ASP A 18 -14.19 -7.19 18.50
C ASP A 18 -13.95 -5.68 18.58
N LEU A 19 -13.08 -5.14 17.72
CA LEU A 19 -12.83 -3.71 17.62
C LEU A 19 -14.12 -2.93 17.30
N GLU A 20 -14.43 -1.92 18.11
CA GLU A 20 -15.61 -1.07 17.94
C GLU A 20 -15.63 -0.38 16.56
N PHE A 21 -14.44 -0.01 16.06
CA PHE A 21 -14.28 0.52 14.71
C PHE A 21 -14.75 -0.46 13.64
N VAL A 22 -14.36 -1.73 13.73
CA VAL A 22 -14.67 -2.76 12.73
C VAL A 22 -16.17 -3.04 12.71
N LYS A 23 -16.80 -3.14 13.89
CA LYS A 23 -18.26 -3.29 14.03
C LYS A 23 -19.02 -2.15 13.33
N LYS A 24 -18.67 -0.90 13.63
CA LYS A 24 -19.27 0.29 12.98
C LYS A 24 -18.98 0.35 11.48
N TRP A 25 -17.79 -0.07 11.07
CA TRP A 25 -17.40 -0.06 9.67
C TRP A 25 -18.22 -1.08 8.88
N TYR A 26 -18.43 -2.30 9.40
CA TYR A 26 -19.33 -3.28 8.79
C TYR A 26 -20.74 -2.75 8.66
N GLU A 27 -21.34 -2.20 9.73
CA GLU A 27 -22.70 -1.63 9.67
C GLU A 27 -22.85 -0.54 8.60
N HIS A 28 -21.79 0.22 8.31
CA HIS A 28 -21.81 1.26 7.29
C HIS A 28 -21.64 0.74 5.86
N HIS A 29 -20.91 -0.37 5.70
CA HIS A 29 -20.50 -0.88 4.39
C HIS A 29 -21.28 -2.10 3.93
N ASP A 30 -21.93 -2.82 4.85
CA ASP A 30 -22.88 -3.91 4.61
C ASP A 30 -24.17 -3.32 4.00
N LYS A 31 -24.13 -3.16 2.67
CA LYS A 31 -25.19 -2.52 1.89
C LYS A 31 -25.87 -3.58 1.04
N TRP A 32 -27.13 -3.83 1.37
CA TRP A 32 -28.06 -4.71 0.65
C TRP A 32 -28.22 -4.43 -0.87
N THR A 33 -27.68 -3.32 -1.38
CA THR A 33 -27.74 -2.90 -2.78
C THR A 33 -26.57 -3.42 -3.64
N ALA A 34 -25.51 -3.97 -3.04
CA ALA A 34 -24.40 -4.57 -3.75
C ALA A 34 -24.35 -6.07 -3.43
N PHE A 35 -24.28 -6.92 -4.46
CA PHE A 35 -24.30 -8.37 -4.28
C PHE A 35 -23.02 -8.93 -3.61
N TRP A 36 -21.98 -8.10 -3.47
CA TRP A 36 -20.63 -8.41 -2.97
C TRP A 36 -19.92 -7.10 -2.59
N ASP A 37 -20.27 -6.52 -1.44
CA ASP A 37 -19.58 -5.31 -0.95
C ASP A 37 -18.22 -5.63 -0.29
N GLU A 38 -17.50 -4.58 0.10
CA GLU A 38 -16.19 -4.72 0.76
C GLU A 38 -16.29 -5.43 2.12
N ALA A 39 -17.42 -5.32 2.83
CA ALA A 39 -17.63 -5.99 4.11
C ALA A 39 -17.85 -7.50 3.89
N ASP A 40 -18.67 -7.88 2.92
CA ASP A 40 -18.90 -9.28 2.53
C ASP A 40 -17.59 -10.00 2.17
N LYS A 41 -16.70 -9.32 1.44
CA LYS A 41 -15.38 -9.84 1.06
C LYS A 41 -14.53 -10.15 2.28
N ILE A 42 -14.45 -9.19 3.22
CA ILE A 42 -13.65 -9.35 4.44
C ILE A 42 -14.22 -10.46 5.31
N GLN A 43 -15.53 -10.46 5.55
CA GLN A 43 -16.21 -11.48 6.34
C GLN A 43 -16.03 -12.88 5.73
N SER A 44 -16.15 -13.02 4.41
CA SER A 44 -15.94 -14.29 3.70
C SER A 44 -14.51 -14.79 3.86
N VAL A 45 -13.51 -13.92 3.75
CA VAL A 45 -12.09 -14.29 3.93
C VAL A 45 -11.81 -14.71 5.38
N LEU A 46 -12.33 -13.96 6.37
CA LEU A 46 -12.18 -14.31 7.79
C LEU A 46 -12.87 -15.63 8.12
N PHE A 47 -14.07 -15.85 7.60
CA PHE A 47 -14.79 -17.11 7.74
C PHE A 47 -14.04 -18.28 7.10
N LEU A 48 -13.45 -18.08 5.92
CA LEU A 48 -12.60 -19.09 5.28
C LEU A 48 -11.37 -19.42 6.13
N LEU A 49 -10.72 -18.40 6.69
CA LEU A 49 -9.55 -18.58 7.57
C LEU A 49 -9.93 -19.33 8.85
N GLU A 50 -11.06 -19.00 9.48
CA GLU A 50 -11.56 -19.63 10.71
C GLU A 50 -12.08 -21.05 10.46
N LYS A 51 -12.77 -21.32 9.34
CA LYS A 51 -13.43 -22.63 9.11
C LYS A 51 -12.59 -23.62 8.29
N PHE A 52 -11.75 -23.15 7.37
CA PHE A 52 -10.97 -24.03 6.48
C PHE A 52 -9.53 -24.24 6.97
N LYS A 53 -9.34 -24.36 8.30
CA LYS A 53 -8.12 -24.72 9.05
C LYS A 53 -7.31 -25.93 8.53
N ILE A 54 -7.75 -26.58 7.45
CA ILE A 54 -7.28 -27.86 6.92
C ILE A 54 -6.24 -27.67 5.80
N PHE A 55 -6.18 -26.51 5.15
CA PHE A 55 -5.18 -26.27 4.10
C PHE A 55 -3.88 -25.78 4.73
N SER A 56 -2.75 -26.43 4.41
CA SER A 56 -1.44 -25.92 4.83
C SER A 56 -1.34 -24.45 4.45
N LEU A 57 -0.73 -23.63 5.32
CA LEU A 57 -0.47 -22.22 5.02
C LEU A 57 0.13 -22.04 3.61
N GLU A 58 0.92 -23.02 3.14
CA GLU A 58 1.44 -23.11 1.77
C GLU A 58 0.35 -23.11 0.68
N LYS A 59 -0.78 -23.79 0.89
CA LYS A 59 -1.93 -23.80 -0.04
C LYS A 59 -2.81 -22.56 0.08
N MET A 60 -2.77 -21.85 1.22
CA MET A 60 -3.48 -20.58 1.42
C MET A 60 -2.68 -19.37 0.93
N MET A 61 -1.35 -19.46 0.86
CA MET A 61 -0.50 -18.37 0.36
C MET A 61 -0.88 -17.87 -1.04
N PRO A 62 -1.21 -18.72 -2.03
CA PRO A 62 -1.67 -18.24 -3.34
C PRO A 62 -3.00 -17.48 -3.28
N LEU A 63 -3.90 -17.85 -2.36
CA LEU A 63 -5.17 -17.15 -2.16
C LEU A 63 -4.93 -15.79 -1.50
N LEU A 64 -4.08 -15.74 -0.47
CA LEU A 64 -3.65 -14.49 0.18
C LEU A 64 -2.89 -13.58 -0.79
N GLU A 65 -2.06 -14.13 -1.68
CA GLU A 65 -1.36 -13.37 -2.72
C GLU A 65 -2.36 -12.79 -3.74
N ARG A 66 -3.37 -13.56 -4.18
CA ARG A 66 -4.45 -13.04 -5.05
C ARG A 66 -5.29 -11.96 -4.36
N VAL A 67 -5.65 -12.16 -3.10
CA VAL A 67 -6.37 -11.17 -2.30
C VAL A 67 -5.51 -9.91 -2.17
N LYS A 68 -4.22 -10.07 -1.86
CA LYS A 68 -3.27 -8.97 -1.83
C LYS A 68 -3.18 -8.27 -3.19
N GLU A 69 -3.13 -8.96 -4.32
CA GLU A 69 -3.12 -8.32 -5.65
C GLU A 69 -4.39 -7.51 -5.92
N VAL A 70 -5.55 -7.97 -5.44
CA VAL A 70 -6.82 -7.24 -5.54
C VAL A 70 -6.81 -5.98 -4.66
N PHE A 71 -6.22 -6.06 -3.46
CA PHE A 71 -6.08 -4.92 -2.53
C PHE A 71 -4.79 -4.09 -2.73
N ALA A 72 -3.87 -4.53 -3.59
CA ALA A 72 -2.59 -3.87 -3.87
C ALA A 72 -2.65 -3.04 -5.15
N ARG A 73 -3.85 -2.75 -5.66
CA ARG A 73 -4.01 -1.54 -6.45
C ARG A 73 -3.58 -0.39 -5.54
N ASP A 74 -2.57 0.34 -5.99
CA ASP A 74 -2.12 1.53 -5.27
C ASP A 74 -3.22 2.59 -5.49
N ASP A 75 -4.27 2.51 -4.67
CA ASP A 75 -5.42 3.41 -4.72
C ASP A 75 -4.97 4.87 -4.65
N LEU A 76 -3.83 5.13 -4.00
CA LEU A 76 -3.21 6.44 -3.94
C LEU A 76 -2.59 6.87 -5.28
N LEU A 77 -1.97 5.96 -6.03
CA LEU A 77 -1.48 6.24 -7.38
C LEU A 77 -2.64 6.53 -8.35
N GLU A 78 -3.73 5.75 -8.26
CA GLU A 78 -4.92 5.93 -9.09
C GLU A 78 -5.71 7.20 -8.73
N ALA A 79 -5.67 7.60 -7.46
CA ALA A 79 -6.28 8.83 -6.96
C ALA A 79 -5.45 10.08 -7.30
N ALA A 80 -4.11 9.98 -7.31
CA ALA A 80 -3.22 11.13 -7.54
C ALA A 80 -3.59 12.00 -8.76
N PRO A 81 -3.84 11.45 -9.96
CA PRO A 81 -4.28 12.26 -11.08
C PRO A 81 -5.71 12.82 -10.88
N LYS A 82 -6.59 12.06 -10.21
CA LYS A 82 -8.00 12.43 -10.01
C LYS A 82 -8.22 13.46 -8.91
N GLU A 83 -7.31 13.62 -7.96
CA GLU A 83 -7.46 14.56 -6.85
C GLU A 83 -6.84 15.93 -7.18
N TYR A 84 -5.64 15.95 -7.77
CA TYR A 84 -4.86 17.18 -7.85
C TYR A 84 -4.42 17.58 -9.26
N SER A 85 -4.26 16.63 -10.19
CA SER A 85 -3.65 16.94 -11.51
C SER A 85 -4.51 17.84 -12.42
N HIS A 86 -5.81 17.92 -12.14
CA HIS A 86 -6.78 18.74 -12.87
C HIS A 86 -7.07 20.09 -12.19
N LEU A 87 -6.64 20.29 -10.94
CA LEU A 87 -6.93 21.51 -10.17
C LEU A 87 -6.04 22.69 -10.56
N ASP A 88 -4.78 22.42 -10.92
CA ASP A 88 -3.83 23.47 -11.28
C ASP A 88 -2.67 22.94 -12.14
N ASN A 89 -2.56 23.45 -13.37
CA ASN A 89 -1.48 23.13 -14.32
C ASN A 89 -0.09 23.67 -13.87
N ARG A 90 0.00 24.38 -12.74
CA ARG A 90 1.25 24.77 -12.09
C ARG A 90 1.79 23.69 -11.16
N ILE A 91 0.96 22.76 -10.70
CA ILE A 91 1.41 21.62 -9.88
C ILE A 91 2.28 20.72 -10.74
N ARG A 92 3.47 20.36 -10.24
CA ARG A 92 4.43 19.47 -10.92
C ARG A 92 4.70 18.18 -10.17
N TYR A 93 4.60 18.21 -8.85
CA TYR A 93 4.92 17.06 -8.01
C TYR A 93 3.78 16.81 -7.05
N ILE A 94 3.32 15.57 -6.99
CA ILE A 94 2.34 15.08 -6.02
C ILE A 94 3.10 14.13 -5.10
N VAL A 95 3.31 14.54 -3.85
CA VAL A 95 4.18 13.82 -2.91
C VAL A 95 3.35 13.16 -1.83
N TYR A 96 3.30 11.84 -1.86
CA TYR A 96 2.57 11.01 -0.90
C TYR A 96 3.55 10.20 -0.05
N GLY A 97 2.99 9.49 0.94
CA GLY A 97 3.69 8.50 1.74
C GLY A 97 2.76 7.34 2.06
N HIS A 98 2.98 6.71 3.20
CA HIS A 98 2.04 5.77 3.85
C HIS A 98 1.85 4.39 3.19
N THR A 99 2.02 4.23 1.87
CA THR A 99 1.95 2.90 1.19
C THR A 99 3.06 1.95 1.64
N HIS A 100 4.07 2.50 2.31
CA HIS A 100 5.29 1.81 2.68
C HIS A 100 6.15 1.32 1.49
N GLU A 101 5.83 1.75 0.27
CA GLU A 101 6.57 1.44 -0.95
C GLU A 101 6.99 2.74 -1.62
N PRO A 102 8.29 3.07 -1.63
CA PRO A 102 8.75 4.24 -2.35
C PRO A 102 8.55 4.03 -3.84
N LEU A 103 8.03 5.05 -4.53
CA LEU A 103 7.61 4.94 -5.92
C LEU A 103 7.75 6.30 -6.62
N GLN A 104 8.14 6.28 -7.90
CA GLN A 104 8.14 7.45 -8.76
C GLN A 104 7.38 7.08 -10.04
N VAL A 105 6.33 7.83 -10.37
CA VAL A 105 5.49 7.55 -11.55
C VAL A 105 5.24 8.84 -12.33
N PRO A 106 5.50 8.88 -13.65
CA PRO A 106 5.05 9.99 -14.48
C PRO A 106 3.53 9.95 -14.58
N LEU A 107 2.86 11.03 -14.15
CA LEU A 107 1.40 11.10 -14.18
C LEU A 107 0.88 11.67 -15.51
N ARG A 108 1.47 12.78 -15.95
CA ARG A 108 0.97 13.54 -17.10
C ARG A 108 2.03 14.48 -17.65
N VAL A 109 1.93 14.78 -18.94
CA VAL A 109 2.56 15.95 -19.56
C VAL A 109 1.46 16.97 -19.88
N VAL A 110 1.61 18.20 -19.40
CA VAL A 110 0.75 19.33 -19.73
C VAL A 110 1.40 20.10 -20.87
N GLU A 111 0.69 20.19 -22.00
CA GLU A 111 1.16 20.88 -23.20
C GLU A 111 1.24 22.39 -23.01
N GLY A 112 2.15 23.03 -23.75
CA GLY A 112 2.37 24.47 -23.74
C GLY A 112 3.68 24.84 -24.46
N PRO A 113 4.03 26.13 -24.55
CA PRO A 113 5.29 26.57 -25.17
C PRO A 113 6.53 25.91 -24.56
N VAL A 114 6.46 25.59 -23.26
CA VAL A 114 7.40 24.70 -22.57
C VAL A 114 6.58 23.60 -21.91
N PRO A 115 6.66 22.34 -22.39
CA PRO A 115 5.94 21.22 -21.80
C PRO A 115 6.23 21.06 -20.32
N LYS A 116 5.21 20.63 -19.57
CA LYS A 116 5.29 20.51 -18.13
C LYS A 116 5.01 19.08 -17.69
N GLU A 117 5.98 18.46 -17.04
CA GLU A 117 5.81 17.13 -16.47
C GLU A 117 5.18 17.20 -15.08
N GLN A 118 4.25 16.29 -14.82
CA GLN A 118 3.66 16.03 -13.52
C GLN A 118 4.08 14.64 -13.07
N VAL A 119 4.67 14.55 -11.87
CA VAL A 119 5.23 13.31 -11.33
C VAL A 119 4.64 13.03 -9.96
N TYR A 120 4.24 11.78 -9.76
CA TYR A 120 3.88 11.23 -8.46
C TYR A 120 5.11 10.68 -7.77
N LEU A 121 5.28 11.03 -6.50
CA LEU A 121 6.39 10.61 -5.66
C LEU A 121 5.84 10.04 -4.37
N ASN A 122 6.08 8.76 -4.10
CA ASN A 122 5.81 8.15 -2.82
C ASN A 122 7.10 8.03 -2.01
N THR A 123 7.10 8.61 -0.82
CA THR A 123 8.25 8.58 0.08
C THR A 123 8.38 7.26 0.87
N GLY A 124 7.42 6.35 0.72
CA GLY A 124 7.41 5.05 1.37
C GLY A 124 7.19 5.13 2.88
N THR A 125 8.01 4.42 3.65
CA THR A 125 7.97 4.41 5.13
C THR A 125 9.35 4.27 5.72
N TRP A 126 9.53 4.82 6.93
CA TRP A 126 10.73 4.62 7.75
C TRP A 126 10.66 3.35 8.60
N ARG A 127 9.51 2.66 8.60
CA ARG A 127 9.27 1.44 9.41
C ARG A 127 9.99 0.23 8.81
N LYS A 128 10.40 -0.70 9.69
CA LYS A 128 10.95 -1.99 9.26
C LYS A 128 9.87 -2.76 8.50
N ARG A 129 10.21 -3.28 7.32
CA ARG A 129 9.33 -4.12 6.52
C ARG A 129 9.87 -5.52 6.40
N TYR A 130 8.96 -6.48 6.49
CA TYR A 130 9.23 -7.89 6.26
C TYR A 130 8.77 -8.27 4.85
N ARG A 131 9.65 -8.92 4.10
CA ARG A 131 9.36 -9.47 2.78
C ARG A 131 9.47 -10.98 2.82
N LYS A 132 8.52 -11.67 2.18
CA LYS A 132 8.54 -13.12 2.04
C LYS A 132 9.80 -13.53 1.26
N SER A 133 10.49 -14.56 1.72
CA SER A 133 11.62 -15.16 1.02
C SER A 133 11.13 -15.84 -0.26
N LYS A 134 11.99 -15.93 -1.28
CA LYS A 134 11.64 -16.60 -2.55
C LYS A 134 11.41 -18.10 -2.37
N GLU A 135 12.02 -18.70 -1.36
CA GLU A 135 11.84 -20.11 -0.97
C GLU A 135 10.56 -20.35 -0.14
N GLY A 136 9.80 -19.29 0.18
CA GLY A 136 8.44 -19.38 0.72
C GLY A 136 8.31 -19.64 2.22
N LEU A 137 9.36 -20.16 2.88
CA LEU A 137 9.31 -20.60 4.27
C LEU A 137 9.73 -19.55 5.31
N GLY A 138 10.04 -18.31 4.91
CA GLY A 138 10.51 -17.29 5.85
C GLY A 138 10.23 -15.85 5.42
N PHE A 139 10.38 -14.94 6.37
CA PHE A 139 10.29 -13.50 6.14
C PHE A 139 11.61 -12.85 6.52
N ILE A 140 12.12 -12.01 5.64
CA ILE A 140 13.36 -11.25 5.88
C ILE A 140 12.96 -9.78 6.03
N GLY A 141 13.36 -9.20 7.16
CA GLY A 141 13.01 -7.82 7.49
C GLY A 141 14.21 -6.87 7.48
N TRP A 142 14.04 -5.72 6.86
CA TRP A 142 15.00 -4.62 6.87
C TRP A 142 14.30 -3.27 6.99
N LYS A 143 15.05 -2.25 7.40
CA LYS A 143 14.59 -0.85 7.38
C LYS A 143 15.02 -0.22 6.06
N THR A 144 14.16 0.60 5.48
CA THR A 144 14.48 1.38 4.29
C THR A 144 14.32 2.84 4.65
N LEU A 145 15.34 3.65 4.34
CA LEU A 145 15.26 5.09 4.38
C LEU A 145 15.08 5.55 2.94
N HIS A 146 13.94 6.13 2.64
CA HIS A 146 13.69 6.80 1.37
C HIS A 146 13.41 8.26 1.64
N TYR A 147 14.05 9.14 0.88
CA TYR A 147 13.83 10.56 0.98
C TYR A 147 13.87 11.22 -0.39
N THR A 148 13.10 12.29 -0.50
CA THR A 148 13.01 13.13 -1.69
C THR A 148 13.51 14.50 -1.32
N VAL A 149 14.44 15.03 -2.10
CA VAL A 149 14.96 16.39 -1.97
C VAL A 149 14.42 17.22 -3.12
N PHE A 150 13.85 18.38 -2.81
CA PHE A 150 13.47 19.38 -3.79
C PHE A 150 14.47 20.53 -3.72
N TYR A 151 14.99 20.91 -4.88
CA TYR A 151 15.98 21.97 -5.00
C TYR A 151 15.32 23.26 -5.45
N ARG A 152 15.78 24.37 -4.87
CA ARG A 152 15.46 25.71 -5.34
C ARG A 152 16.24 26.03 -6.61
N LYS A 153 15.81 27.06 -7.34
CA LYS A 153 16.45 27.51 -8.57
C LYS A 153 17.93 27.78 -8.37
N GLU A 154 18.30 28.40 -7.25
CA GLU A 154 19.69 28.77 -6.97
C GLU A 154 20.59 27.56 -6.67
N GLU A 155 20.02 26.41 -6.30
CA GLU A 155 20.76 25.20 -5.92
C GLU A 155 21.08 24.30 -7.12
N ARG A 156 20.32 24.41 -8.22
CA ARG A 156 20.45 23.54 -9.41
C ARG A 156 20.36 24.24 -10.77
N ASP A 157 20.18 25.56 -10.79
CA ASP A 157 20.03 26.38 -12.00
C ASP A 157 18.92 25.88 -12.94
N THR A 158 17.76 25.56 -12.37
CA THR A 158 16.58 25.10 -13.11
C THR A 158 15.42 26.08 -12.93
N ASP A 159 14.65 26.31 -14.01
CA ASP A 159 13.48 27.22 -13.96
C ASP A 159 12.32 26.71 -13.11
N PHE A 160 12.31 25.41 -12.81
CA PHE A 160 11.37 24.77 -11.91
C PHE A 160 12.13 23.95 -10.88
N PRO A 161 11.56 23.73 -9.67
CA PRO A 161 12.24 22.94 -8.65
C PRO A 161 12.60 21.56 -9.18
N ALA A 162 13.90 21.25 -9.25
CA ALA A 162 14.36 19.90 -9.55
C ALA A 162 14.14 19.00 -8.32
N PHE A 163 14.01 17.70 -8.52
CA PHE A 163 13.95 16.76 -7.41
C PHE A 163 14.95 15.62 -7.57
N GLU A 164 15.35 15.03 -6.45
CA GLU A 164 16.17 13.83 -6.39
C GLU A 164 15.60 12.89 -5.33
N THR A 165 15.61 11.59 -5.61
CA THR A 165 15.15 10.56 -4.67
C THR A 165 16.27 9.61 -4.34
N TRP A 166 16.47 9.30 -3.05
CA TRP A 166 17.47 8.36 -2.59
C TRP A 166 16.84 7.26 -1.75
N THR A 167 17.34 6.03 -1.90
CA THR A 167 16.90 4.88 -1.12
C THR A 167 18.09 4.17 -0.51
N GLY A 168 18.16 4.12 0.82
CA GLY A 168 19.10 3.32 1.58
C GLY A 168 18.41 2.18 2.32
N THR A 169 19.08 1.03 2.45
CA THR A 169 18.56 -0.11 3.21
C THR A 169 19.51 -0.49 4.34
N LEU A 170 18.95 -0.70 5.54
CA LEU A 170 19.66 -1.15 6.72
C LEU A 170 19.12 -2.51 7.18
N LYS A 171 20.01 -3.51 7.20
CA LYS A 171 19.78 -4.81 7.83
C LYS A 171 20.75 -4.97 9.00
N THR A 172 20.22 -4.99 10.21
CA THR A 172 20.97 -5.44 11.40
C THR A 172 20.73 -6.94 11.56
N VAL A 173 21.81 -7.70 11.80
CA VAL A 173 21.76 -9.14 12.10
C VAL A 173 21.41 -9.32 13.57
#